data_AF-A0A536HE99-F1
#
_entry.id   AF-A0A536HE99-F1
#
_cell.length_a   1.000
_cell.length_b   1.000
_cell.length_c   1.000
_cell.angle_alpha   90.00
_cell.angle_beta   90.00
_cell.angle_gamma   90.00
#
_symmetry.space_group_name_H-M   'P 1'
#
loop_
_entity.id
_entity.type
_entity.pdbx_description
1 polymer ?
#
loop_
_entity_poly.entity_id
_entity_poly.type
_entity_poly.pdbx_seq_one_letter_code
_entity_poly.pdbx_strand_id
1 'polypeptide(L)'
;AKRLLPVIGAISDRIKRDAYIQKLSTMISIDERSLNEELQRVLRGQRTTGVTAAFTDRGGPREERSSREKASSEGLQLLPERQVAGSVEAEHVGEIGERQEDTQFRRHNGASRTFGLDRNGNDRVKWEDYLIGLLLTNPGLSTQVCGIINDGDFAGTDTRELYRIFNSVDQRGSSPLFQSLEQTVPSALLATIDRARKSVESRSPLEGAGLAKEAVQCATRLKRAQLKQLNIELQSLYNEAKEAGDRALMRQYQLKMRVTQRELLTIDSAVRMHL
;
A
#
# COMPACT_ATOMS: atom_id res chain seq x y z
N ALA A 1 -23.36 -27.27 -13.43
CA ALA A 1 -22.30 -26.22 -13.42
C ALA A 1 -22.27 -25.40 -14.71
N LYS A 2 -21.96 -26.01 -15.87
CA LYS A 2 -21.61 -25.31 -17.13
C LYS A 2 -22.65 -24.32 -17.69
N ARG A 3 -23.95 -24.51 -17.40
CA ARG A 3 -25.03 -23.60 -17.85
C ARG A 3 -25.09 -22.27 -17.07
N LEU A 4 -24.52 -22.21 -15.85
CA LEU A 4 -24.58 -21.02 -14.99
C LEU A 4 -23.35 -20.11 -15.15
N LEU A 5 -22.22 -20.65 -15.64
CA LEU A 5 -20.99 -19.89 -15.84
C LEU A 5 -21.14 -18.68 -16.80
N PRO A 6 -21.88 -18.77 -17.92
CA PRO A 6 -22.12 -17.61 -18.78
C PRO A 6 -22.90 -16.48 -18.09
N VAL A 7 -23.85 -16.83 -17.22
CA VAL A 7 -24.67 -15.85 -16.47
C VAL A 7 -23.82 -15.18 -15.38
N ILE A 8 -23.00 -15.96 -14.68
CA ILE A 8 -22.03 -15.45 -13.70
C ILE A 8 -20.96 -14.59 -14.38
N GLY A 9 -20.57 -14.94 -15.60
CA GLY A 9 -19.64 -14.18 -16.43
C GLY A 9 -20.15 -12.79 -16.83
N ALA A 10 -21.47 -12.64 -17.00
CA ALA A 10 -22.12 -11.37 -17.33
C ALA A 10 -22.18 -10.36 -16.16
N ILE A 11 -21.81 -10.77 -14.95
CA ILE A 11 -21.74 -9.89 -13.79
C ILE A 11 -20.48 -9.01 -13.92
N SER A 12 -20.68 -7.70 -14.05
CA SER A 12 -19.58 -6.73 -14.18
C SER A 12 -18.70 -6.67 -12.93
N ASP A 13 -19.32 -6.79 -11.76
CA ASP A 13 -18.68 -6.77 -10.44
C ASP A 13 -17.90 -8.07 -10.18
N ARG A 14 -16.58 -7.96 -10.10
CA ARG A 14 -15.67 -9.09 -9.84
C ARG A 14 -15.87 -9.69 -8.46
N ILE A 15 -16.14 -8.89 -7.43
CA ILE A 15 -16.29 -9.38 -6.05
C ILE A 15 -17.56 -10.21 -5.94
N LYS A 16 -18.66 -9.74 -6.55
CA LYS A 16 -19.91 -10.52 -6.62
C LYS A 16 -19.72 -11.79 -7.43
N ARG A 17 -19.04 -11.72 -8.57
CA ARG A 17 -18.74 -12.89 -9.42
C ARG A 17 -17.94 -13.96 -8.67
N ASP A 18 -16.91 -13.56 -7.93
CA ASP A 18 -16.07 -14.47 -7.14
C ASP A 18 -16.89 -15.09 -5.98
N ALA A 19 -17.75 -14.31 -5.31
CA ALA A 19 -18.66 -14.80 -4.28
C ALA A 19 -19.69 -15.81 -4.84
N TYR A 20 -20.22 -15.59 -6.06
CA TYR A 20 -21.11 -16.54 -6.72
C TYR A 20 -20.39 -17.82 -7.16
N ILE A 21 -19.12 -17.74 -7.57
CA ILE A 21 -18.30 -18.92 -7.87
C ILE A 21 -18.04 -19.74 -6.61
N GLN A 22 -17.67 -19.10 -5.50
CA GLN A 22 -17.45 -19.77 -4.22
C GLN A 22 -18.74 -20.42 -3.69
N LYS A 23 -19.89 -19.75 -3.87
CA LYS A 23 -21.20 -20.33 -3.52
C LYS A 23 -21.55 -21.50 -4.42
N LEU A 24 -21.24 -21.41 -5.72
CA LEU A 24 -21.51 -22.47 -6.70
C LEU A 24 -20.61 -23.69 -6.46
N SER A 25 -19.32 -23.50 -6.15
CA SER A 25 -18.37 -24.58 -5.81
C SER A 25 -18.82 -25.36 -4.57
N THR A 26 -19.27 -24.65 -3.54
CA THR A 26 -19.82 -25.23 -2.31
C THR A 26 -21.09 -26.06 -2.58
N MET A 27 -21.97 -25.59 -3.47
CA MET A 27 -23.24 -26.25 -3.75
C MET A 27 -23.11 -27.53 -4.60
N ILE A 28 -22.07 -27.62 -5.43
CA ILE A 28 -21.87 -28.75 -6.36
C ILE A 28 -20.66 -29.61 -5.99
N SER A 29 -19.98 -29.31 -4.88
CA SER A 29 -18.78 -29.99 -4.39
C SER A 29 -17.67 -30.14 -5.45
N ILE A 30 -17.48 -29.10 -6.26
CA ILE A 30 -16.41 -29.04 -7.27
C ILE A 30 -15.37 -28.00 -6.84
N ASP A 31 -14.10 -28.29 -7.12
CA ASP A 31 -13.00 -27.39 -6.81
C ASP A 31 -13.18 -25.99 -7.45
N GLU A 32 -12.96 -24.97 -6.62
CA GLU A 32 -13.14 -23.56 -6.98
C GLU A 32 -12.17 -23.14 -8.09
N ARG A 33 -10.94 -23.66 -8.09
CA ARG A 33 -9.93 -23.34 -9.11
C ARG A 33 -10.34 -23.85 -10.49
N SER A 34 -10.84 -25.07 -10.56
CA SER A 34 -11.38 -25.67 -11.79
C SER A 34 -12.56 -24.86 -12.35
N LEU A 35 -13.45 -24.38 -11.47
CA LEU A 35 -14.58 -23.54 -11.86
C LEU A 35 -14.15 -22.18 -12.41
N ASN A 36 -13.14 -21.56 -11.80
CA ASN A 36 -12.57 -20.29 -12.23
C ASN A 36 -11.87 -20.41 -13.60
N GLU A 37 -11.14 -21.49 -13.83
CA GLU A 37 -10.54 -21.78 -15.14
C GLU A 37 -11.60 -21.97 -16.24
N GLU A 38 -12.69 -22.67 -15.92
CA GLU A 38 -13.80 -22.87 -16.86
C GLU A 38 -14.56 -21.55 -17.13
N LEU A 39 -14.76 -20.70 -16.12
CA LEU A 39 -15.32 -19.36 -16.28
C LEU A 39 -14.45 -18.47 -17.18
N GLN A 40 -13.13 -18.47 -16.97
CA GLN A 40 -12.19 -17.72 -17.82
C GLN A 40 -12.21 -18.23 -19.27
N ARG A 41 -12.36 -19.55 -19.47
CA ARG A 41 -12.53 -20.15 -20.80
C ARG A 41 -13.83 -19.71 -21.47
N VAL A 42 -14.94 -19.65 -20.73
CA VAL A 42 -16.25 -19.17 -21.22
C VAL A 42 -16.21 -17.69 -21.59
N LEU A 43 -15.59 -16.84 -20.75
CA LEU A 43 -15.43 -15.41 -21.03
C LEU A 43 -14.54 -15.13 -22.25
N ARG A 44 -13.50 -15.96 -22.46
CA ARG A 44 -12.65 -15.91 -23.66
C ARG A 44 -13.40 -16.40 -24.90
N GLY A 45 -14.25 -17.42 -24.77
CA GLY A 45 -15.08 -17.96 -25.85
C GLY A 45 -16.29 -17.08 -26.22
N GLN A 46 -16.83 -16.29 -25.29
CA GLN A 46 -17.91 -15.34 -25.57
C GLN A 46 -17.44 -14.06 -26.30
N ARG A 47 -16.15 -13.74 -26.27
CA ARG A 47 -15.60 -12.58 -27.01
C ARG A 47 -15.57 -12.75 -28.53
N THR A 48 -15.97 -13.90 -29.09
CA THR A 48 -15.95 -14.15 -30.54
C THR A 48 -17.33 -14.27 -31.20
N THR A 49 -18.42 -14.00 -30.48
CA THR A 49 -19.77 -13.92 -31.09
C THR A 49 -20.21 -12.47 -31.22
N GLY A 50 -19.59 -11.77 -32.16
CA GLY A 50 -19.92 -10.39 -32.49
C GLY A 50 -19.19 -9.90 -33.73
N VAL A 51 -19.86 -10.08 -34.88
CA VAL A 51 -19.66 -9.35 -36.14
C VAL A 51 -18.42 -9.73 -36.97
N THR A 52 -18.67 -10.61 -37.94
CA THR A 52 -17.98 -10.65 -39.23
C THR A 52 -18.07 -9.29 -39.92
N ALA A 53 -16.92 -8.65 -40.13
CA ALA A 53 -16.75 -7.71 -41.22
C ALA A 53 -15.72 -8.31 -42.18
N ALA A 54 -16.22 -8.89 -43.28
CA ALA A 54 -15.40 -9.18 -44.43
C ALA A 54 -15.02 -7.85 -45.08
N PHE A 55 -13.73 -7.51 -45.08
CA PHE A 55 -13.17 -6.50 -45.97
C PHE A 55 -12.16 -7.18 -46.88
N THR A 56 -12.67 -7.67 -48.00
CA THR A 56 -11.95 -7.60 -49.28
C THR A 56 -11.86 -6.11 -49.66
N ASP A 57 -10.67 -5.55 -49.83
CA ASP A 57 -10.03 -5.50 -51.15
C ASP A 57 -8.76 -4.62 -51.14
N ARG A 58 -7.77 -5.06 -51.94
CA ARG A 58 -6.70 -4.32 -52.62
C ARG A 58 -5.62 -3.56 -51.84
N GLY A 59 -4.39 -4.08 -52.00
CA GLY A 59 -3.23 -3.26 -52.39
C GLY A 59 -1.93 -3.55 -51.62
N GLY A 60 -1.23 -4.63 -51.95
CA GLY A 60 0.18 -4.79 -51.57
C GLY A 60 1.12 -3.96 -52.46
N PRO A 61 2.44 -4.21 -52.49
CA PRO A 61 3.33 -4.72 -51.45
C PRO A 61 4.43 -3.68 -51.11
N ARG A 62 5.11 -3.80 -49.96
CA ARG A 62 6.35 -3.04 -49.71
C ARG A 62 7.50 -4.03 -49.49
N GLU A 63 8.32 -4.10 -50.53
CA GLU A 63 9.55 -4.89 -50.61
C GLU A 63 10.64 -4.43 -49.63
N GLU A 64 11.52 -5.40 -49.41
CA GLU A 64 12.69 -5.40 -48.56
C GLU A 64 13.87 -4.56 -49.10
N ARG A 65 14.74 -4.19 -48.15
CA ARG A 65 16.23 -4.22 -48.21
C ARG A 65 17.02 -3.27 -49.14
N SER A 66 18.04 -2.69 -48.49
CA SER A 66 19.46 -2.60 -48.91
C SER A 66 19.97 -1.36 -49.66
N SER A 67 20.74 -0.56 -48.90
CA SER A 67 22.15 -0.18 -49.12
C SER A 67 22.61 0.65 -50.33
N ARG A 68 23.27 1.78 -49.97
CA ARG A 68 24.62 2.26 -50.38
C ARG A 68 24.77 3.26 -51.56
N GLU A 69 25.66 4.23 -51.28
CA GLU A 69 26.45 5.12 -52.17
C GLU A 69 25.72 6.30 -52.85
N LYS A 70 26.31 7.48 -53.09
CA LYS A 70 27.52 8.22 -52.66
C LYS A 70 27.38 9.65 -53.24
N ALA A 71 27.91 10.62 -52.50
CA ALA A 71 28.66 11.81 -52.94
C ALA A 71 28.00 13.00 -53.69
N SER A 72 28.60 14.16 -53.36
CA SER A 72 28.65 15.49 -54.03
C SER A 72 27.50 16.46 -53.78
N SER A 73 27.70 17.78 -53.68
CA SER A 73 28.84 18.67 -53.42
C SER A 73 28.23 20.09 -53.35
N GLU A 74 28.94 21.02 -52.71
CA GLU A 74 28.88 22.49 -52.85
C GLU A 74 27.74 23.31 -52.22
N GLY A 75 28.15 24.38 -51.50
CA GLY A 75 27.33 25.60 -51.41
C GLY A 75 27.33 26.44 -50.12
N LEU A 76 28.49 26.82 -49.57
CA LEU A 76 28.80 28.19 -49.06
C LEU A 76 27.71 29.04 -48.35
N GLN A 77 27.88 29.36 -47.04
CA GLN A 77 28.35 30.70 -46.54
C GLN A 77 28.12 30.97 -45.03
N LEU A 78 29.23 31.45 -44.41
CA LEU A 78 29.37 32.51 -43.39
C LEU A 78 29.07 32.26 -41.89
N LEU A 79 30.18 32.08 -41.14
CA LEU A 79 30.43 32.57 -39.77
C LEU A 79 30.82 34.07 -39.82
N PRO A 80 30.83 34.84 -38.69
CA PRO A 80 31.93 34.83 -37.71
C PRO A 80 31.47 34.91 -36.22
N GLU A 81 32.05 34.11 -35.31
CA GLU A 81 33.17 34.42 -34.38
C GLU A 81 32.82 35.20 -33.10
N ARG A 82 33.04 34.56 -31.93
CA ARG A 82 34.15 34.79 -30.96
C ARG A 82 33.85 34.03 -29.66
N GLN A 83 34.63 33.01 -29.25
CA GLN A 83 35.90 33.08 -28.48
C GLN A 83 35.70 33.58 -27.03
N VAL A 84 36.18 32.97 -25.93
CA VAL A 84 37.43 32.24 -25.65
C VAL A 84 37.32 31.40 -24.35
N ALA A 85 37.91 30.19 -24.44
CA ALA A 85 38.72 29.37 -23.50
C ALA A 85 38.29 28.95 -22.07
N GLY A 86 38.61 27.67 -21.82
CA GLY A 86 38.92 27.09 -20.51
C GLY A 86 39.10 25.57 -20.51
N SER A 87 40.06 25.03 -21.27
CA SER A 87 40.57 23.64 -21.16
C SER A 87 41.31 23.46 -19.81
N VAL A 88 41.51 22.29 -19.19
CA VAL A 88 42.31 21.13 -19.65
C VAL A 88 42.02 19.92 -18.74
N GLU A 89 41.75 18.76 -19.33
CA GLU A 89 41.99 17.44 -18.75
C GLU A 89 43.41 16.96 -19.09
N ALA A 90 44.02 16.16 -18.22
CA ALA A 90 45.10 15.25 -18.62
C ALA A 90 45.04 13.95 -17.80
N GLU A 91 44.72 12.87 -18.51
CA GLU A 91 44.99 11.47 -18.13
C GLU A 91 46.50 11.15 -18.24
N HIS A 92 46.99 10.19 -17.45
CA HIS A 92 47.56 8.89 -17.88
C HIS A 92 48.30 8.21 -16.70
N VAL A 93 47.86 7.02 -16.26
CA VAL A 93 48.43 5.66 -16.52
C VAL A 93 49.55 5.23 -15.57
N GLY A 94 49.35 4.08 -14.91
CA GLY A 94 50.37 3.32 -14.18
C GLY A 94 49.83 1.98 -13.66
N GLU A 95 50.51 0.90 -14.02
CA GLU A 95 50.16 -0.53 -13.95
C GLU A 95 50.25 -1.23 -12.56
N ILE A 96 49.42 -2.28 -12.42
CA ILE A 96 49.65 -3.66 -11.89
C ILE A 96 50.32 -3.86 -10.50
N GLY A 97 49.64 -4.62 -9.62
CA GLY A 97 50.31 -5.45 -8.61
C GLY A 97 49.55 -5.80 -7.31
N GLU A 98 48.96 -7.00 -7.28
CA GLU A 98 48.87 -7.96 -6.15
C GLU A 98 48.22 -7.65 -4.77
N ARG A 99 47.26 -8.54 -4.46
CA ARG A 99 47.04 -9.33 -3.22
C ARG A 99 46.53 -8.69 -1.90
N GLN A 100 45.41 -9.30 -1.48
CA GLN A 100 44.82 -9.50 -0.14
C GLN A 100 45.74 -9.23 1.07
N GLU A 101 45.22 -8.51 2.08
CA GLU A 101 44.78 -9.10 3.37
C GLU A 101 44.16 -8.05 4.31
N ASP A 102 43.42 -8.58 5.27
CA ASP A 102 42.54 -7.94 6.24
C ASP A 102 43.12 -6.75 7.02
N THR A 103 42.30 -5.73 7.26
CA THR A 103 42.27 -5.12 8.61
C THR A 103 40.95 -4.43 8.92
N GLN A 104 40.38 -4.91 10.01
CA GLN A 104 39.22 -4.41 10.71
C GLN A 104 39.34 -2.91 11.03
N PHE A 105 38.44 -2.09 10.50
CA PHE A 105 38.02 -0.86 11.19
C PHE A 105 36.50 -0.80 11.22
N ARG A 106 35.99 -1.46 12.26
CA ARG A 106 34.61 -1.44 12.73
C ARG A 106 34.28 -0.02 13.21
N ARG A 107 33.88 0.87 12.31
CA ARG A 107 33.20 2.12 12.69
C ARG A 107 31.80 1.75 13.20
N HIS A 108 31.68 1.68 14.53
CA HIS A 108 30.41 1.75 15.24
C HIS A 108 29.77 3.11 14.96
N ASN A 109 29.05 3.22 13.84
CA ASN A 109 27.99 4.21 13.71
C ASN A 109 26.71 3.54 14.18
N GLY A 110 26.16 4.06 15.28
CA GLY A 110 24.84 3.73 15.78
C GLY A 110 23.80 4.06 14.73
N ALA A 111 23.57 3.12 13.82
CA ALA A 111 22.40 3.11 12.97
C ALA A 111 21.21 2.89 13.90
N SER A 112 20.62 4.00 14.35
CA SER A 112 19.19 4.04 14.66
C SER A 112 18.52 3.44 13.44
N ARG A 113 18.15 2.16 13.56
CA ARG A 113 17.48 1.43 12.50
C ARG A 113 16.13 2.08 12.33
N THR A 114 16.03 3.06 11.45
CA THR A 114 14.77 3.52 10.87
C THR A 114 14.26 2.35 10.03
N PHE A 115 13.65 1.37 10.70
CA PHE A 115 13.12 0.16 10.10
C PHE A 115 12.01 0.54 9.12
N GLY A 116 12.31 0.46 7.83
CA GLY A 116 11.33 0.54 6.76
C GLY A 116 10.43 -0.69 6.81
N LEU A 117 9.24 -0.55 7.40
CA LEU A 117 8.24 -1.61 7.58
C LEU A 117 6.87 -1.21 7.00
N ASP A 118 6.86 -0.50 5.88
CA ASP A 118 5.63 0.09 5.30
C ASP A 118 5.20 -0.61 3.99
N ARG A 119 5.52 -1.91 3.81
CA ARG A 119 5.27 -2.62 2.53
C ARG A 119 4.16 -3.68 2.54
N ASN A 120 3.80 -4.31 3.66
CA ASN A 120 2.81 -5.40 3.68
C ASN A 120 1.70 -5.23 4.72
N GLY A 121 0.48 -5.71 4.41
CA GLY A 121 -0.66 -5.72 5.35
C GLY A 121 -0.39 -6.49 6.65
N ASN A 122 0.55 -7.43 6.63
CA ASN A 122 1.02 -8.16 7.81
C ASN A 122 1.84 -7.28 8.77
N ASP A 123 2.42 -6.17 8.27
CA ASP A 123 3.12 -5.20 9.12
C ASP A 123 2.13 -4.27 9.81
N ARG A 124 0.96 -4.02 9.23
CA ARG A 124 -0.11 -3.24 9.85
C ARG A 124 -0.62 -3.88 11.13
N VAL A 125 -0.94 -5.18 11.10
CA VAL A 125 -1.39 -5.91 12.31
C VAL A 125 -0.30 -5.93 13.39
N LYS A 126 0.98 -6.01 13.02
CA LYS A 126 2.09 -5.88 13.98
C LYS A 126 2.14 -4.49 14.62
N TRP A 127 1.88 -3.43 13.85
CA TRP A 127 1.80 -2.07 14.39
C TRP A 127 0.57 -1.88 15.29
N GLU A 128 -0.54 -2.53 14.98
CA GLU A 128 -1.74 -2.54 15.83
C GLU A 128 -1.46 -3.26 17.15
N ASP A 129 -0.96 -4.50 17.10
CA ASP A 129 -0.58 -5.28 18.28
C ASP A 129 0.43 -4.51 19.15
N TYR A 130 1.40 -3.86 18.52
CA TYR A 130 2.39 -3.06 19.24
C TYR A 130 1.81 -1.81 19.88
N LEU A 131 0.93 -1.08 19.17
CA LEU A 131 0.24 0.08 19.75
C LEU A 131 -0.65 -0.32 20.92
N ILE A 132 -1.44 -1.39 20.77
CA ILE A 132 -2.27 -1.93 21.85
C ILE A 132 -1.39 -2.35 23.03
N GLY A 133 -0.28 -3.04 22.78
CA GLY A 133 0.67 -3.41 23.82
C GLY A 133 1.22 -2.21 24.58
N LEU A 134 1.62 -1.14 23.88
CA LEU A 134 2.09 0.09 24.51
C LEU A 134 1.05 0.72 25.44
N LEU A 135 -0.21 0.75 24.99
CA LEU A 135 -1.35 1.27 25.76
C LEU A 135 -1.69 0.38 26.97
N LEU A 136 -1.60 -0.94 26.83
CA LEU A 136 -1.79 -1.90 27.91
C LEU A 136 -0.74 -1.76 29.01
N THR A 137 0.53 -1.57 28.63
CA THR A 137 1.63 -1.41 29.59
C THR A 137 1.62 -0.01 30.22
N ASN A 138 1.24 1.02 29.46
CA ASN A 138 1.27 2.42 29.91
C ASN A 138 -0.02 3.15 29.55
N PRO A 139 -1.07 3.06 30.39
CA PRO A 139 -2.36 3.66 30.09
C PRO A 139 -2.30 5.19 29.86
N GLY A 140 -1.36 5.89 30.51
CA GLY A 140 -1.17 7.34 30.33
C GLY A 140 -0.82 7.79 28.91
N LEU A 141 -0.39 6.88 28.03
CA LEU A 141 -0.12 7.16 26.62
C LEU A 141 -1.40 7.39 25.80
N SER A 142 -2.57 6.99 26.33
CA SER A 142 -3.86 7.12 25.64
C SER A 142 -4.17 8.55 25.24
N THR A 143 -3.92 9.51 26.12
CA THR A 143 -4.14 10.94 25.90
C THR A 143 -3.39 11.48 24.69
N GLN A 144 -2.23 10.90 24.37
CA GLN A 144 -1.39 11.31 23.24
C GLN A 144 -1.82 10.65 21.93
N VAL A 145 -2.44 9.47 22.00
CA VAL A 145 -2.81 8.65 20.85
C VAL A 145 -4.25 8.94 20.38
N CYS A 146 -5.19 9.17 21.29
CA CYS A 146 -6.61 9.32 20.98
C CYS A 146 -6.95 10.52 20.06
N GLY A 147 -6.08 11.53 19.99
CA GLY A 147 -6.24 12.65 19.05
C GLY A 147 -5.78 12.35 17.62
N ILE A 148 -5.08 11.23 17.41
CA ILE A 148 -4.41 10.88 16.14
C ILE A 148 -5.14 9.73 15.43
N ILE A 149 -5.61 8.74 16.20
CA ILE A 149 -6.17 7.50 15.68
C ILE A 149 -7.56 7.23 16.27
N ASN A 150 -8.43 6.65 15.45
CA ASN A 150 -9.76 6.17 15.81
C ASN A 150 -9.84 4.65 15.66
N ASP A 151 -10.90 4.03 16.18
CA ASP A 151 -11.16 2.59 16.00
C ASP A 151 -11.21 2.17 14.52
N GLY A 152 -11.76 3.03 13.64
CA GLY A 152 -11.78 2.79 12.20
C GLY A 152 -10.40 2.71 11.51
N ASP A 153 -9.32 3.07 12.21
CA ASP A 153 -7.96 3.02 11.66
C ASP A 153 -7.28 1.66 11.88
N PHE A 154 -7.88 0.77 12.67
CA PHE A 154 -7.43 -0.60 12.88
C PHE A 154 -8.03 -1.53 11.80
N ALA A 155 -7.18 -2.28 11.10
CA ALA A 155 -7.60 -3.32 10.18
C ALA A 155 -8.08 -4.57 10.92
N GLY A 156 -7.37 -5.00 11.97
CA GLY A 156 -7.77 -6.13 12.79
C GLY A 156 -9.12 -5.88 13.48
N THR A 157 -9.98 -6.89 13.51
CA THR A 157 -11.25 -6.83 14.24
C THR A 157 -10.99 -6.79 15.75
N ASP A 158 -10.10 -7.66 16.22
CA ASP A 158 -9.86 -7.85 17.65
C ASP A 158 -9.10 -6.66 18.24
N THR A 159 -8.08 -6.16 17.54
CA THR A 159 -7.30 -4.98 17.92
C THR A 159 -8.16 -3.72 17.94
N ARG A 160 -9.11 -3.61 17.00
CA ARG A 160 -10.11 -2.54 16.96
C ARG A 160 -11.06 -2.57 18.14
N GLU A 161 -11.62 -3.73 18.46
CA GLU A 161 -12.50 -3.86 19.63
C GLU A 161 -11.74 -3.61 20.93
N LEU A 162 -10.50 -4.09 21.06
CA LEU A 162 -9.64 -3.76 22.19
C LEU A 162 -9.41 -2.25 22.32
N TYR A 163 -9.10 -1.56 21.22
CA TYR A 163 -8.93 -0.10 21.23
C TYR A 163 -10.22 0.63 21.63
N ARG A 164 -11.38 0.17 21.14
CA ARG A 164 -12.68 0.73 21.51
C ARG A 164 -12.96 0.56 23.00
N ILE A 165 -12.74 -0.63 23.55
CA ILE A 165 -12.89 -0.90 24.99
C ILE A 165 -11.97 0.04 25.77
N PHE A 166 -10.70 0.13 25.37
CA PHE A 166 -9.70 0.96 26.01
C PHE A 166 -10.10 2.45 26.05
N ASN A 167 -10.50 3.02 24.91
CA ASN A 167 -11.00 4.40 24.84
C ASN A 167 -12.26 4.62 25.68
N SER A 168 -13.14 3.62 25.78
CA SER A 168 -14.38 3.74 26.57
C SER A 168 -14.12 3.74 28.08
N VAL A 169 -13.04 3.08 28.53
CA VAL A 169 -12.61 3.07 29.94
C VAL A 169 -11.97 4.41 30.29
N ASP A 170 -11.09 4.93 29.43
CA ASP A 170 -10.42 6.21 29.66
C ASP A 170 -11.36 7.42 29.63
N GLN A 171 -12.37 7.41 28.75
CA GLN A 171 -13.35 8.51 28.66
C GLN A 171 -14.30 8.63 29.85
N ARG A 172 -14.44 7.59 30.69
CA ARG A 172 -15.32 7.64 31.87
C ARG A 172 -14.79 8.50 33.01
N GLY A 173 -13.57 9.07 32.91
CA GLY A 173 -13.02 9.99 33.91
C GLY A 173 -13.01 9.45 35.35
N SER A 174 -13.20 8.14 35.51
CA SER A 174 -13.41 7.50 36.80
C SER A 174 -12.05 7.00 37.28
N SER A 175 -11.68 7.41 38.50
CA SER A 175 -10.48 6.96 39.19
C SER A 175 -10.17 5.49 38.92
N PRO A 176 -8.88 5.11 38.77
CA PRO A 176 -8.47 3.76 38.47
C PRO A 176 -8.62 2.90 39.74
N LEU A 177 -9.85 2.59 40.13
CA LEU A 177 -10.10 1.46 41.00
C LEU A 177 -10.10 0.22 40.12
N PHE A 178 -8.88 -0.15 39.68
CA PHE A 178 -8.35 -1.51 39.61
C PHE A 178 -9.24 -2.62 39.03
N GLN A 179 -10.21 -2.32 38.16
CA GLN A 179 -10.70 -3.34 37.27
C GLN A 179 -9.62 -3.50 36.20
N SER A 180 -8.80 -4.54 36.35
CA SER A 180 -7.84 -4.90 35.32
C SER A 180 -8.60 -5.00 34.01
N LEU A 181 -8.09 -4.39 32.94
CA LEU A 181 -8.73 -4.39 31.63
C LEU A 181 -9.17 -5.82 31.21
N GLU A 182 -8.42 -6.82 31.67
CA GLU A 182 -8.70 -8.25 31.55
C GLU A 182 -10.08 -8.70 32.09
N GLN A 183 -10.62 -8.03 33.11
CA GLN A 183 -11.96 -8.32 33.65
C GLN A 183 -13.08 -7.69 32.81
N THR A 184 -12.77 -6.64 32.05
CA THR A 184 -13.73 -5.96 31.16
C THR A 184 -13.70 -6.54 29.75
N VAL A 185 -12.57 -7.13 29.37
CA VAL A 185 -12.35 -7.67 28.03
C VAL A 185 -12.97 -9.06 27.88
N PRO A 186 -13.79 -9.29 26.84
CA PRO A 186 -14.31 -10.62 26.52
C PRO A 186 -13.20 -11.67 26.35
N SER A 187 -13.45 -12.91 26.79
CA SER A 187 -12.47 -14.01 26.74
C SER A 187 -11.91 -14.27 25.35
N ALA A 188 -12.71 -14.03 24.29
CA ALA A 188 -12.29 -14.14 22.90
C ALA A 188 -11.12 -13.22 22.52
N LEU A 189 -10.94 -12.08 23.22
CA LEU A 189 -9.90 -11.10 22.92
C LEU A 189 -8.63 -11.30 23.78
N LEU A 190 -8.63 -12.23 24.74
CA LEU A 190 -7.47 -12.48 25.62
C LEU A 190 -6.23 -12.93 24.83
N ALA A 191 -6.43 -13.77 23.81
CA ALA A 191 -5.33 -14.18 22.92
C ALA A 191 -4.69 -13.00 22.17
N THR A 192 -5.47 -11.96 21.86
CA THR A 192 -4.99 -10.74 21.22
C THR A 192 -4.26 -9.84 22.23
N ILE A 193 -4.71 -9.78 23.49
CA ILE A 193 -3.96 -9.13 24.58
C ILE A 193 -2.58 -9.77 24.76
N ASP A 194 -2.50 -11.10 24.80
CA ASP A 194 -1.24 -11.82 24.97
C ASP A 194 -0.28 -11.55 23.80
N ARG A 195 -0.79 -11.55 22.57
CA ARG A 195 -0.02 -11.17 21.38
C ARG A 195 0.50 -9.73 21.46
N ALA A 196 -0.36 -8.79 21.85
CA ALA A 196 -0.02 -7.39 21.98
C ALA A 196 1.08 -7.17 23.04
N ARG A 197 0.99 -7.82 24.20
CA ARG A 197 2.02 -7.78 25.25
C ARG A 197 3.37 -8.30 24.76
N LYS A 198 3.37 -9.50 24.16
CA LYS A 198 4.58 -10.11 23.58
C LYS A 198 5.25 -9.21 22.54
N SER A 199 4.46 -8.46 21.78
CA SER A 199 5.00 -7.55 20.76
C SER A 199 5.83 -6.41 21.34
N VAL A 200 5.49 -5.93 22.55
CA VAL A 200 6.26 -4.89 23.26
C VAL A 200 7.48 -5.49 23.95
N GLU A 201 7.31 -6.63 24.62
CA GLU A 201 8.39 -7.35 25.31
C GLU A 201 9.53 -7.74 24.35
N SER A 202 9.20 -8.03 23.09
CA SER A 202 10.19 -8.33 22.05
C SER A 202 11.06 -7.14 21.62
N ARG A 203 10.72 -5.91 22.04
CA ARG A 203 11.45 -4.69 21.69
C ARG A 203 12.22 -4.14 22.88
N SER A 204 13.30 -3.42 22.58
CA SER A 204 14.17 -2.82 23.60
C SER A 204 13.38 -1.91 24.54
N PRO A 205 13.65 -1.97 25.86
CA PRO A 205 12.98 -1.11 26.83
C PRO A 205 13.35 0.35 26.56
N LEU A 206 12.35 1.11 26.12
CA LEU A 206 12.37 2.57 26.06
C LEU A 206 11.67 3.08 27.32
N GLU A 207 12.20 4.10 27.97
CA GLU A 207 11.60 4.70 29.17
C GLU A 207 10.93 6.03 28.84
N GLY A 208 9.79 6.28 29.51
CA GLY A 208 9.09 7.57 29.55
C GLY A 208 8.85 8.21 28.18
N ALA A 209 9.61 9.27 27.87
CA ALA A 209 9.47 10.06 26.65
C ALA A 209 9.70 9.25 25.36
N GLY A 210 10.50 8.17 25.42
CA GLY A 210 10.70 7.28 24.27
C GLY A 210 9.43 6.51 23.90
N LEU A 211 8.66 6.07 24.90
CA LEU A 211 7.41 5.33 24.71
C LEU A 211 6.31 6.21 24.12
N ALA A 212 6.23 7.46 24.59
CA ALA A 212 5.35 8.48 24.02
C ALA A 212 5.60 8.69 22.52
N LYS A 213 6.87 8.87 22.14
CA LYS A 213 7.25 9.04 20.73
C LYS A 213 6.90 7.81 19.90
N GLU A 214 7.19 6.61 20.38
CA GLU A 214 6.85 5.36 19.68
C GLU A 214 5.33 5.19 19.52
N ALA A 215 4.54 5.46 20.57
CA ALA A 215 3.09 5.36 20.51
C ALA A 215 2.50 6.33 19.47
N VAL A 216 2.96 7.59 19.47
CA VAL A 216 2.58 8.60 18.47
C VAL A 216 2.99 8.18 17.06
N GLN A 217 4.20 7.65 16.89
CA GLN A 217 4.66 7.16 15.58
C GLN A 217 3.82 5.98 15.09
N CYS A 218 3.47 5.03 15.97
CA CYS A 218 2.63 3.89 15.62
C CYS A 218 1.22 4.35 15.21
N ALA A 219 0.59 5.19 16.03
CA ALA A 219 -0.72 5.77 15.74
C ALA A 219 -0.72 6.50 14.39
N THR A 220 0.31 7.31 14.14
CA THR A 220 0.45 8.07 12.90
C THR A 220 0.65 7.16 11.69
N ARG A 221 1.44 6.08 11.81
CA ARG A 221 1.63 5.09 10.74
C ARG A 221 0.34 4.35 10.41
N LEU A 222 -0.40 3.91 11.42
CA LEU A 222 -1.68 3.25 11.24
C LEU A 222 -2.70 4.18 10.56
N LYS A 223 -2.78 5.42 11.03
CA LYS A 223 -3.65 6.45 10.44
C LYS A 223 -3.32 6.68 8.97
N ARG A 224 -2.03 6.88 8.66
CA ARG A 224 -1.54 7.08 7.29
C ARG A 224 -1.87 5.89 6.39
N ALA A 225 -1.66 4.66 6.88
CA ALA A 225 -1.95 3.45 6.13
C ALA A 225 -3.45 3.34 5.81
N GLN A 226 -4.31 3.64 6.79
CA GLN A 226 -5.76 3.68 6.58
C GLN A 226 -6.18 4.73 5.55
N LEU A 227 -5.65 5.94 5.64
CA LEU A 227 -6.01 7.02 4.72
C LEU A 227 -5.56 6.73 3.27
N LYS A 228 -4.38 6.10 3.11
CA LYS A 228 -3.92 5.63 1.80
C LYS A 228 -4.88 4.58 1.22
N GLN A 229 -5.28 3.61 2.04
CA GLN A 229 -6.24 2.58 1.64
C GLN A 229 -7.59 3.19 1.25
N LEU A 230 -8.12 4.10 2.07
CA LEU A 230 -9.36 4.82 1.80
C LEU A 230 -9.29 5.63 0.50
N ASN A 231 -8.13 6.24 0.20
CA ASN A 231 -7.93 6.97 -1.04
C ASN A 231 -8.04 6.07 -2.27
N ILE A 232 -7.42 4.88 -2.22
CA ILE A 232 -7.50 3.87 -3.29
C ILE A 232 -8.95 3.42 -3.50
N GLU A 233 -9.67 3.16 -2.41
CA GLU A 233 -11.09 2.76 -2.46
C GLU A 233 -11.98 3.86 -3.05
N LEU A 234 -11.81 5.11 -2.61
CA LEU A 234 -12.55 6.25 -3.15
C LEU A 234 -12.27 6.47 -4.63
N GLN A 235 -11.03 6.23 -5.08
CA GLN A 235 -10.69 6.31 -6.51
C GLN A 235 -11.39 5.21 -7.32
N SER A 236 -11.48 4.00 -6.78
CA SER A 236 -12.24 2.90 -7.39
C SER A 236 -13.72 3.25 -7.49
N LEU A 237 -14.33 3.73 -6.40
CA LEU A 237 -15.74 4.14 -6.36
C LEU A 237 -16.03 5.33 -7.29
N TYR A 238 -15.10 6.27 -7.41
CA TYR A 238 -15.22 7.36 -8.37
C TYR A 238 -15.24 6.85 -9.82
N ASN A 239 -14.38 5.88 -10.15
CA ASN A 239 -14.35 5.29 -11.49
C ASN A 239 -15.65 4.51 -11.77
N GLU A 240 -16.16 3.75 -10.81
CA GLU A 240 -17.44 3.06 -10.93
C GLU A 240 -18.61 4.04 -11.13
N ALA A 241 -18.68 5.12 -10.35
CA ALA A 241 -19.68 6.17 -10.52
C ALA A 241 -19.56 6.88 -11.88
N LYS A 242 -18.33 7.06 -12.38
CA LYS A 242 -18.06 7.62 -13.70
C LYS A 242 -18.56 6.71 -14.81
N GLU A 243 -18.32 5.40 -14.70
CA GLU A 243 -18.83 4.39 -15.65
C GLU A 243 -20.36 4.31 -15.64
N ALA A 244 -20.98 4.44 -14.47
CA ALA A 244 -22.43 4.50 -14.32
C ALA A 244 -23.05 5.86 -14.74
N GLY A 245 -22.24 6.89 -14.98
CA GLY A 245 -22.70 8.24 -15.30
C GLY A 245 -23.32 9.00 -14.11
N ASP A 246 -23.14 8.53 -12.88
CA ASP A 246 -23.69 9.16 -11.67
C ASP A 246 -22.85 10.37 -11.24
N ARG A 247 -23.24 11.54 -11.75
CA ARG A 247 -22.58 12.82 -11.46
C ARG A 247 -22.72 13.27 -10.00
N ALA A 248 -23.68 12.75 -9.24
CA ALA A 248 -23.84 13.09 -7.83
C ALA A 248 -22.81 12.35 -6.99
N LEU A 249 -22.71 11.03 -7.18
CA LEU A 249 -21.69 10.20 -6.52
C LEU A 249 -20.27 10.61 -6.91
N MET A 250 -20.01 10.93 -8.18
CA MET A 250 -18.70 11.44 -8.62
C MET A 250 -18.27 12.68 -7.82
N ARG A 251 -19.17 13.67 -7.65
CA ARG A 251 -18.88 14.89 -6.88
C ARG A 251 -18.66 14.58 -5.41
N GLN A 252 -19.45 13.67 -4.84
CA GLN A 252 -19.29 13.24 -3.45
C GLN A 252 -17.93 12.56 -3.21
N TYR A 253 -17.52 11.63 -4.07
CA TYR A 253 -16.23 10.95 -3.95
C TYR A 253 -15.06 11.90 -4.18
N GLN A 254 -15.14 12.83 -5.14
CA GLN A 254 -14.12 13.87 -5.31
C GLN A 254 -13.94 14.75 -4.07
N LEU A 255 -15.03 15.11 -3.39
CA LEU A 255 -14.94 15.89 -2.16
C LEU A 255 -14.25 15.08 -1.06
N LYS A 256 -14.66 13.82 -0.87
CA LYS A 256 -14.03 12.93 0.11
C LYS A 256 -12.55 12.72 -0.16
N MET A 257 -12.16 12.49 -1.42
CA MET A 257 -10.76 12.35 -1.80
C MET A 257 -9.92 13.59 -1.46
N ARG A 258 -10.44 14.80 -1.72
CA ARG A 258 -9.75 16.04 -1.35
C ARG A 258 -9.54 16.17 0.16
N VAL A 259 -10.55 15.80 0.96
CA VAL A 259 -10.44 15.78 2.42
C VAL A 259 -9.35 14.78 2.86
N THR A 260 -9.42 13.55 2.37
CA THR A 260 -8.42 12.50 2.68
C THR A 260 -7.00 12.90 2.27
N GLN A 261 -6.83 13.55 1.11
CA GLN A 261 -5.52 14.05 0.65
C GLN A 261 -4.98 15.15 1.56
N ARG A 262 -5.83 16.08 2.02
CA ARG A 262 -5.42 17.13 2.95
C ARG A 262 -4.97 16.54 4.29
N GLU A 263 -5.67 15.52 4.78
CA GLU A 263 -5.32 14.81 6.02
C GLU A 263 -3.97 14.07 5.87
N LEU A 264 -3.76 13.38 4.75
CA LEU A 264 -2.47 12.73 4.43
C LEU A 264 -1.31 13.74 4.40
N LEU A 265 -1.50 14.90 3.78
CA LEU A 265 -0.47 15.96 3.75
C LEU A 265 -0.17 16.50 5.14
N THR A 266 -1.20 16.66 5.98
CA THR A 266 -1.05 17.10 7.37
C THR A 266 -0.20 16.09 8.14
N ILE A 267 -0.52 14.80 8.03
CA ILE A 267 0.25 13.72 8.65
C ILE A 267 1.68 13.67 8.12
N ASP A 268 1.89 13.75 6.81
CA ASP A 268 3.23 13.72 6.21
C ASP A 268 4.08 14.94 6.62
N SER A 269 3.45 16.08 6.91
CA SER A 269 4.15 17.25 7.48
C SER A 269 4.50 17.03 8.96
N ALA A 270 3.60 16.48 9.77
CA ALA A 270 3.83 16.19 11.18
C ALA A 270 4.90 15.10 11.38
N VAL A 271 4.87 14.04 10.58
CA VAL A 271 5.88 12.96 10.62
C VAL A 271 7.28 13.51 10.33
N ARG A 272 7.41 14.45 9.38
CA ARG A 272 8.70 15.11 9.09
C ARG A 272 9.22 15.99 10.21
N MET A 273 8.35 16.45 11.12
CA MET A 273 8.75 17.25 12.28
C MET A 273 9.08 16.40 13.52
N HIS A 274 8.68 15.13 13.54
CA HIS A 274 8.90 14.21 14.67
C HIS A 274 9.96 13.13 14.42
N LEU A 275 10.51 13.08 13.19
CA LEU A 275 11.71 12.31 12.84
C LEU A 275 12.95 13.12 13.18
#